data_AF-A0A602F5J0-F1
#
_entry.id   AF-A0A602F5J0-F1
#
_cell.length_a   1.000
_cell.length_b   1.000
_cell.length_c   1.000
_cell.angle_alpha   90.00
_cell.angle_beta   90.00
_cell.angle_gamma   90.00
#
_symmetry.space_group_name_H-M   'P 1'
#
loop_
_entity.id
_entity.type
_entity.pdbx_description
1 polymer ?
#
loop_
_entity_poly.entity_id
_entity_poly.type
_entity_poly.pdbx_seq_one_letter_code
_entity_poly.pdbx_strand_id
1 'polypeptide(L)'
;MVINKYKLVIKMQESFATTKVRPIRKVFIINENDFCTFNMIVKHLMGEIDGIYNLIFESSPIIFESNITEFVNRFDPDIVINYSTLDDIALAKNFKTEVHSAHVSDFNLFRYGSPLYTFTGMPYLLRKYPDLLPTKVYSSSNISTEPNDLFFGLNYGIMNKKDYVRLKRSQSIFKDILIECAHKKVNIEDTIFDDQRKFCFITNQIGSGHSTSGSVYAINHNLPNLFEKDNFCFISKANDLNNILFFWNERVAFNHSKTAWLPIELLDAEINIIKDNTTLICTNETDAQTLETKYSNNKIIIIKEYYFNVESERWSDFEHDQNIIFDKGKVVVRHPNEKTFSDTGFGGCYVLEIKGNNTFNYPKNYFFDELLRAKNIDKKMFPTYFTRFSNKGISRYVQHFSPFDTSGITDAFNIPDFSSTLRFHFSKIGYTLKETPKTFILGQVINLLKGLNNCKLLCDRKIYNFINK
;
A
#
# COMPACT_ATOMS: atom_id res chain seq x y z
N MET A 1 44.64 36.14 10.54
CA MET A 1 44.73 34.94 9.67
C MET A 1 43.82 33.88 10.25
N VAL A 2 42.55 33.83 9.81
CA VAL A 2 41.57 32.84 10.28
C VAL A 2 41.77 31.58 9.44
N ILE A 3 42.35 30.55 10.05
CA ILE A 3 42.51 29.24 9.40
C ILE A 3 41.16 28.53 9.48
N ASN A 4 40.41 28.54 8.38
CA ASN A 4 39.29 27.64 8.12
C ASN A 4 39.85 26.21 7.99
N LYS A 5 40.04 25.51 9.11
CA LYS A 5 40.35 24.07 9.14
C LYS A 5 39.14 23.38 9.74
N TYR A 6 38.25 22.87 8.89
CA TYR A 6 37.53 21.58 9.02
C TYR A 6 36.66 21.40 7.76
N LYS A 7 37.32 21.17 6.61
CA LYS A 7 36.70 20.44 5.49
C LYS A 7 37.18 19.00 5.58
N LEU A 8 36.63 18.26 6.53
CA LEU A 8 36.63 16.81 6.48
C LEU A 8 35.17 16.37 6.53
N VAL A 9 34.50 16.49 5.38
CA VAL A 9 33.19 15.85 5.17
C VAL A 9 33.52 14.47 4.63
N ILE A 10 33.75 13.50 5.51
CA ILE A 10 33.64 12.09 5.11
C ILE A 10 32.14 11.81 4.99
N LYS A 11 31.55 12.25 3.87
CA LYS A 11 30.30 11.66 3.40
C LYS A 11 30.72 10.35 2.76
N MET A 12 30.74 9.25 3.52
CA MET A 12 30.47 7.95 2.91
C MET A 12 28.99 7.98 2.50
N GLN A 13 28.70 8.67 1.40
CA GLN A 13 27.44 8.49 0.71
C GLN A 13 27.49 7.06 0.18
N GLU A 14 26.71 6.18 0.81
CA GLU A 14 26.48 4.85 0.29
C GLU A 14 26.10 5.02 -1.18
N SER A 15 26.89 4.44 -2.08
CA SER A 15 26.66 4.56 -3.52
C SER A 15 25.64 3.54 -4.01
N PHE A 16 24.86 2.97 -3.09
CA PHE A 16 24.02 1.81 -3.34
C PHE A 16 22.64 2.00 -2.72
N ALA A 17 21.62 1.52 -3.42
CA ALA A 17 20.25 1.45 -2.93
C ALA A 17 19.57 0.24 -3.55
N THR A 18 18.60 -0.31 -2.83
CA THR A 18 17.67 -1.29 -3.40
C THR A 18 16.52 -0.52 -4.02
N THR A 19 16.22 -0.83 -5.28
CA THR A 19 15.11 -0.25 -6.03
C THR A 19 14.02 -1.28 -6.24
N LYS A 20 12.75 -0.86 -6.20
CA LYS A 20 11.58 -1.72 -6.39
C LYS A 20 10.55 -1.02 -7.25
N VAL A 21 10.00 -1.72 -8.24
CA VAL A 21 8.79 -1.30 -8.92
C VAL A 21 7.57 -1.96 -8.27
N ARG A 22 6.59 -1.15 -7.88
CA ARG A 22 5.34 -1.62 -7.28
C ARG A 22 4.14 -0.73 -7.65
N PRO A 23 2.89 -1.19 -7.45
CA PRO A 23 1.71 -0.36 -7.66
C PRO A 23 1.64 0.80 -6.67
N ILE A 24 0.85 1.82 -7.01
CA ILE A 24 0.55 2.96 -6.15
C ILE A 24 -0.38 2.50 -5.02
N ARG A 25 0.06 2.71 -3.78
CA ARG A 25 -0.72 2.43 -2.57
C ARG A 25 -1.61 3.61 -2.21
N LYS A 26 -2.90 3.35 -2.06
CA LYS A 26 -3.93 4.37 -1.87
C LYS A 26 -4.69 4.11 -0.59
N VAL A 27 -5.08 5.20 0.07
CA VAL A 27 -6.16 5.18 1.05
C VAL A 27 -7.31 6.01 0.49
N PHE A 28 -8.51 5.47 0.53
CA PHE A 28 -9.72 6.16 0.14
C PHE A 28 -10.52 6.56 1.36
N ILE A 29 -10.94 7.82 1.42
CA ILE A 29 -11.85 8.31 2.45
C ILE A 29 -13.20 8.61 1.78
N ILE A 30 -14.26 7.94 2.21
CA ILE A 30 -15.61 8.11 1.68
C ILE A 30 -16.56 8.62 2.77
N ASN A 31 -17.72 9.17 2.41
CA ASN A 31 -18.72 9.53 3.42
C ASN A 31 -19.27 8.27 4.11
N GLU A 32 -19.73 8.42 5.36
CA GLU A 32 -20.40 7.34 6.08
C GLU A 32 -21.58 6.77 5.28
N ASN A 33 -21.64 5.45 5.17
CA ASN A 33 -22.63 4.67 4.42
C ASN A 33 -22.72 4.99 2.90
N ASP A 34 -21.67 5.56 2.29
CA ASP A 34 -21.64 5.86 0.86
C ASP A 34 -21.29 4.64 -0.01
N PHE A 35 -22.26 3.73 -0.14
CA PHE A 35 -22.16 2.55 -1.00
C PHE A 35 -21.94 2.90 -2.48
N CYS A 36 -22.38 4.08 -2.94
CA CYS A 36 -22.23 4.49 -4.33
C CYS A 36 -20.74 4.72 -4.65
N THR A 37 -20.08 5.54 -3.84
CA THR A 37 -18.65 5.81 -3.96
C THR A 37 -17.82 4.56 -3.70
N PHE A 38 -18.20 3.75 -2.69
CA PHE A 38 -17.57 2.45 -2.44
C PHE A 38 -17.59 1.57 -3.70
N ASN A 39 -18.77 1.32 -4.28
CA ASN A 39 -18.92 0.47 -5.46
C ASN A 39 -18.13 1.00 -6.67
N MET A 40 -18.06 2.32 -6.85
CA MET A 40 -17.24 2.93 -7.89
C MET A 40 -15.75 2.66 -7.67
N ILE A 41 -15.25 2.86 -6.45
CA ILE A 41 -13.84 2.61 -6.09
C ILE A 41 -13.51 1.14 -6.30
N VAL A 42 -14.34 0.21 -5.79
CA VAL A 42 -14.09 -1.23 -5.95
C VAL A 42 -14.06 -1.62 -7.42
N LYS A 43 -15.03 -1.18 -8.24
CA LYS A 43 -15.04 -1.45 -9.70
C LYS A 43 -13.76 -0.97 -10.38
N HIS A 44 -13.22 0.16 -9.95
CA HIS A 44 -11.97 0.68 -10.47
C HIS A 44 -10.76 -0.17 -10.05
N LEU A 45 -10.64 -0.45 -8.75
CA LEU A 45 -9.53 -1.20 -8.17
C LEU A 45 -9.46 -2.63 -8.71
N MET A 46 -10.58 -3.28 -9.01
CA MET A 46 -10.56 -4.65 -9.56
C MET A 46 -9.89 -4.75 -10.93
N GLY A 47 -9.78 -3.64 -11.68
CA GLY A 47 -9.03 -3.57 -12.94
C GLY A 47 -7.54 -3.27 -12.78
N GLU A 48 -7.05 -3.07 -11.55
CA GLU A 48 -5.66 -2.71 -11.24
C GLU A 48 -4.84 -3.88 -10.69
N ILE A 49 -3.54 -3.82 -10.95
CA ILE A 49 -2.54 -4.63 -10.27
C ILE A 49 -2.62 -4.31 -8.78
N ASP A 50 -2.91 -5.32 -7.96
CA ASP A 50 -3.08 -5.21 -6.51
C ASP A 50 -4.13 -4.19 -6.05
N GLY A 51 -5.13 -3.88 -6.89
CA GLY A 51 -6.16 -2.91 -6.48
C GLY A 51 -6.90 -3.31 -5.21
N ILE A 52 -7.10 -4.61 -4.97
CA ILE A 52 -7.71 -5.16 -3.76
C ILE A 52 -6.94 -4.84 -2.47
N TYR A 53 -5.65 -4.47 -2.59
CA TYR A 53 -4.74 -4.15 -1.48
C TYR A 53 -4.68 -2.66 -1.12
N ASN A 54 -5.63 -1.85 -1.60
CA ASN A 54 -5.76 -0.46 -1.19
C ASN A 54 -6.75 -0.34 -0.04
N LEU A 55 -6.58 0.63 0.85
CA LEU A 55 -7.44 0.78 2.02
C LEU A 55 -8.62 1.70 1.72
N ILE A 56 -9.78 1.45 2.33
CA ILE A 56 -10.96 2.31 2.21
C ILE A 56 -11.54 2.50 3.62
N PHE A 57 -11.77 3.75 4.02
CA PHE A 57 -12.34 4.10 5.32
C PHE A 57 -13.50 5.09 5.15
N GLU A 58 -14.46 5.04 6.07
CA GLU A 58 -15.50 6.05 6.18
C GLU A 58 -14.98 7.30 6.90
N SER A 59 -15.64 8.41 6.63
CA SER A 59 -15.37 9.73 7.21
C SER A 59 -15.94 9.86 8.63
N SER A 60 -15.57 8.94 9.50
CA SER A 60 -15.97 8.93 10.91
C SER A 60 -14.89 9.57 11.78
N PRO A 61 -15.21 10.20 12.92
CA PRO A 61 -14.20 10.68 13.89
C PRO A 61 -13.20 9.61 14.32
N ILE A 62 -13.61 8.33 14.30
CA ILE A 62 -12.79 7.16 14.64
C ILE A 62 -11.53 7.08 13.74
N ILE A 63 -11.57 7.62 12.52
CA ILE A 63 -10.42 7.61 11.60
C ILE A 63 -9.17 8.32 12.15
N PHE A 64 -9.35 9.24 13.10
CA PHE A 64 -8.28 9.96 13.78
C PHE A 64 -7.77 9.24 15.04
N GLU A 65 -8.35 8.09 15.39
CA GLU A 65 -7.86 7.28 16.51
C GLU A 65 -6.49 6.65 16.21
N SER A 66 -5.76 6.35 17.27
CA SER A 66 -4.39 5.84 17.18
C SER A 66 -4.31 4.48 16.47
N ASN A 67 -5.28 3.59 16.66
CA ASN A 67 -5.31 2.27 16.04
C ASN A 67 -5.38 2.38 14.49
N ILE A 68 -6.31 3.17 13.96
CA ILE A 68 -6.44 3.39 12.50
C ILE A 68 -5.23 4.16 11.95
N THR A 69 -4.78 5.18 12.66
CA THR A 69 -3.63 5.98 12.24
C THR A 69 -2.36 5.13 12.15
N GLU A 70 -2.12 4.24 13.11
CA GLU A 70 -1.00 3.30 13.10
C GLU A 70 -1.15 2.24 12.00
N PHE A 71 -2.35 1.68 11.81
CA PHE A 71 -2.65 0.75 10.72
C PHE A 71 -2.32 1.35 9.35
N VAL A 72 -2.81 2.56 9.08
CA VAL A 72 -2.54 3.29 7.84
C VAL A 72 -1.06 3.65 7.70
N ASN A 73 -0.40 4.06 8.79
CA ASN A 73 1.03 4.37 8.77
C ASN A 73 1.88 3.16 8.34
N ARG A 74 1.50 1.93 8.73
CA ARG A 74 2.21 0.69 8.33
C ARG A 74 1.96 0.30 6.89
N PHE A 75 0.74 0.49 6.41
CA PHE A 75 0.44 0.35 5.00
C PHE A 75 1.30 1.29 4.13
N ASP A 76 1.72 2.41 4.72
CA ASP A 76 2.58 3.43 4.13
C ASP A 76 2.06 3.88 2.75
N PRO A 77 0.85 4.47 2.70
CA PRO A 77 0.24 4.86 1.44
C PRO A 77 1.04 5.95 0.76
N ASP A 78 0.98 5.94 -0.57
CA ASP A 78 1.58 6.98 -1.40
C ASP A 78 0.71 8.23 -1.46
N ILE A 79 -0.61 8.03 -1.50
CA ILE A 79 -1.60 9.08 -1.60
C ILE A 79 -2.86 8.72 -0.79
N VAL A 80 -3.55 9.75 -0.34
CA VAL A 80 -4.91 9.65 0.19
C VAL A 80 -5.86 10.31 -0.81
N ILE A 81 -6.92 9.63 -1.19
CA ILE A 81 -7.95 10.15 -2.09
C ILE A 81 -9.21 10.41 -1.27
N ASN A 82 -9.59 11.68 -1.16
CA ASN A 82 -10.71 12.13 -0.33
C ASN A 82 -11.96 12.35 -1.17
N TYR A 83 -12.94 11.45 -1.05
CA TYR A 83 -14.30 11.60 -1.56
C TYR A 83 -15.27 12.15 -0.50
N SER A 84 -14.84 12.24 0.75
CA SER A 84 -15.67 12.70 1.86
C SER A 84 -15.69 14.23 2.00
N THR A 85 -16.44 14.70 2.99
CA THR A 85 -16.49 16.12 3.39
C THR A 85 -15.40 16.51 4.39
N LEU A 86 -14.55 15.58 4.84
CA LEU A 86 -13.46 15.89 5.77
C LEU A 86 -12.43 16.83 5.14
N ASP A 87 -11.82 17.65 5.99
CA ASP A 87 -10.77 18.59 5.59
C ASP A 87 -9.50 17.85 5.12
N ASP A 88 -9.04 18.17 3.91
CA ASP A 88 -7.86 17.56 3.30
C ASP A 88 -6.60 17.80 4.14
N ILE A 89 -6.46 18.96 4.78
CA ILE A 89 -5.29 19.28 5.60
C ILE A 89 -5.29 18.43 6.88
N ALA A 90 -6.45 18.22 7.50
CA ALA A 90 -6.59 17.34 8.66
C ALA A 90 -6.22 15.89 8.31
N LEU A 91 -6.72 15.36 7.19
CA LEU A 91 -6.36 14.03 6.70
C LEU A 91 -4.85 13.91 6.40
N ALA A 92 -4.28 14.92 5.74
CA ALA A 92 -2.86 14.93 5.38
C ALA A 92 -1.96 14.95 6.62
N LYS A 93 -2.35 15.71 7.65
CA LYS A 93 -1.66 15.73 8.95
C LYS A 93 -1.77 14.38 9.66
N ASN A 94 -2.96 13.79 9.70
CA ASN A 94 -3.22 12.52 10.39
C ASN A 94 -2.37 11.38 9.80
N PHE A 95 -2.46 11.20 8.48
CA PHE A 95 -1.77 10.10 7.79
C PHE A 95 -0.37 10.45 7.28
N LYS A 96 0.10 11.67 7.53
CA LYS A 96 1.41 12.19 7.08
C LYS A 96 1.64 11.96 5.58
N THR A 97 0.58 12.01 4.79
CA THR A 97 0.55 11.66 3.36
C THR A 97 -0.21 12.73 2.62
N GLU A 98 0.16 12.98 1.36
CA GLU A 98 -0.56 13.94 0.52
C GLU A 98 -2.01 13.50 0.27
N VAL A 99 -2.94 14.46 0.28
CA VAL A 99 -4.37 14.24 0.05
C VAL A 99 -4.80 14.88 -1.25
N HIS A 100 -5.56 14.12 -2.04
CA HIS A 100 -6.09 14.51 -3.34
C HIS A 100 -7.61 14.45 -3.26
N SER A 101 -8.24 15.62 -3.28
CA SER A 101 -9.70 15.70 -3.27
C SER A 101 -10.30 15.16 -4.57
N ALA A 102 -11.32 14.34 -4.45
CA ALA A 102 -12.12 13.90 -5.59
C ALA A 102 -13.15 14.94 -6.05
N HIS A 103 -13.33 16.03 -5.28
CA HIS A 103 -14.31 17.10 -5.56
C HIS A 103 -13.80 18.15 -6.55
N VAL A 104 -12.55 18.03 -7.04
CA VAL A 104 -12.01 18.92 -8.07
C VAL A 104 -12.55 18.54 -9.46
N SER A 105 -12.79 19.54 -10.30
CA SER A 105 -13.50 19.42 -11.60
C SER A 105 -12.90 18.42 -12.60
N ASP A 106 -11.61 18.17 -12.50
CA ASP A 106 -10.78 17.40 -13.43
C ASP A 106 -10.21 16.12 -12.77
N PHE A 107 -10.78 15.74 -11.61
CA PHE A 107 -10.42 14.51 -10.94
C PHE A 107 -10.71 13.29 -11.82
N ASN A 108 -9.71 12.40 -11.92
CA ASN A 108 -9.85 11.15 -12.64
C ASN A 108 -9.06 10.06 -11.91
N LEU A 109 -9.79 9.13 -11.31
CA LEU A 109 -9.21 8.03 -10.55
C LEU A 109 -8.24 7.16 -11.39
N PHE A 110 -8.50 6.99 -12.70
CA PHE A 110 -7.63 6.23 -13.60
C PHE A 110 -6.20 6.76 -13.72
N ARG A 111 -5.93 8.03 -13.35
CA ARG A 111 -4.57 8.58 -13.36
C ARG A 111 -3.71 8.12 -12.18
N TYR A 112 -4.33 7.50 -11.18
CA TYR A 112 -3.66 6.98 -9.99
C TYR A 112 -3.47 5.46 -10.07
N GLY A 113 -3.78 4.84 -11.20
CA GLY A 113 -3.90 3.40 -11.33
C GLY A 113 -2.83 2.69 -12.14
N SER A 114 -2.60 1.42 -11.80
CA SER A 114 -1.74 0.51 -12.56
C SER A 114 -2.61 -0.59 -13.19
N PRO A 115 -3.21 -0.40 -14.38
CA PRO A 115 -4.16 -1.37 -14.92
C PRO A 115 -3.52 -2.73 -15.20
N LEU A 116 -4.25 -3.83 -14.98
CA LEU A 116 -3.76 -5.21 -15.18
C LEU A 116 -3.21 -5.46 -16.59
N TYR A 117 -3.84 -4.87 -17.61
CA TYR A 117 -3.45 -5.04 -19.00
C TYR A 117 -2.07 -4.44 -19.35
N THR A 118 -1.49 -3.65 -18.44
CA THR A 118 -0.16 -3.05 -18.60
C THR A 118 0.96 -3.96 -18.13
N PHE A 119 0.62 -5.02 -17.39
CA PHE A 119 1.57 -5.98 -16.86
C PHE A 119 2.05 -6.92 -17.96
N THR A 120 3.13 -6.53 -18.63
CA THR A 120 3.74 -7.26 -19.76
C THR A 120 5.08 -7.90 -19.38
N GLY A 121 5.77 -7.35 -18.37
CA GLY A 121 7.04 -7.87 -17.88
C GLY A 121 6.86 -9.17 -17.10
N MET A 122 7.32 -10.30 -17.65
CA MET A 122 7.23 -11.60 -16.99
C MET A 122 8.39 -11.81 -15.99
N PRO A 123 8.13 -11.98 -14.67
CA PRO A 123 9.14 -12.27 -13.67
C PRO A 123 9.94 -13.53 -13.96
N TYR A 124 11.19 -13.59 -13.50
CA TYR A 124 12.07 -14.75 -13.67
C TYR A 124 11.41 -16.06 -13.19
N LEU A 125 10.75 -16.04 -12.03
CA LEU A 125 10.12 -17.24 -11.47
C LEU A 125 9.02 -17.78 -12.38
N LEU A 126 8.15 -16.91 -12.91
CA LEU A 126 7.13 -17.30 -13.87
C LEU A 126 7.73 -17.80 -15.19
N ARG A 127 8.82 -17.20 -15.68
CA ARG A 127 9.49 -17.70 -16.90
C ARG A 127 9.96 -19.14 -16.74
N LYS A 128 10.41 -19.49 -15.53
CA LYS A 128 10.87 -20.84 -15.19
C LYS A 128 9.72 -21.80 -14.88
N TYR A 129 8.64 -21.29 -14.27
CA TYR A 129 7.47 -22.06 -13.86
C TYR A 129 6.17 -21.36 -14.29
N PRO A 130 5.78 -21.45 -15.57
CA PRO A 130 4.58 -20.78 -16.09
C PRO A 130 3.28 -21.24 -15.41
N ASP A 131 3.25 -22.48 -14.93
CA ASP A 131 2.09 -23.09 -14.26
C ASP A 131 1.73 -22.44 -12.91
N LEU A 132 2.56 -21.54 -12.39
CA LEU A 132 2.23 -20.72 -11.23
C LEU A 132 1.11 -19.72 -11.53
N LEU A 133 0.91 -19.33 -12.79
CA LEU A 133 -0.26 -18.52 -13.18
C LEU A 133 -1.51 -19.41 -13.27
N PRO A 134 -2.62 -19.03 -12.64
CA PRO A 134 -3.84 -19.81 -12.71
C PRO A 134 -4.38 -19.82 -14.14
N THR A 135 -4.73 -21.00 -14.65
CA THR A 135 -5.34 -21.14 -15.98
C THR A 135 -6.81 -20.69 -16.00
N LYS A 136 -7.49 -20.76 -14.85
CA LYS A 136 -8.89 -20.39 -14.68
C LYS A 136 -9.13 -19.74 -13.31
N VAL A 137 -9.86 -18.63 -13.33
CA VAL A 137 -10.34 -17.92 -12.14
C VAL A 137 -11.82 -17.55 -12.26
N TYR A 138 -12.45 -17.28 -11.13
CA TYR A 138 -13.82 -16.80 -11.03
C TYR A 138 -13.86 -15.32 -10.69
N SER A 139 -14.85 -14.62 -11.24
CA SER A 139 -15.12 -13.21 -10.98
C SER A 139 -16.61 -12.93 -10.99
N SER A 140 -17.04 -11.90 -10.28
CA SER A 140 -18.37 -11.32 -10.41
C SER A 140 -18.47 -10.43 -11.66
N SER A 141 -19.67 -10.34 -12.24
CA SER A 141 -19.98 -9.36 -13.28
C SER A 141 -20.28 -7.96 -12.73
N ASN A 142 -20.62 -7.82 -11.45
CA ASN A 142 -21.03 -6.55 -10.83
C ASN A 142 -20.79 -6.52 -9.31
N ILE A 143 -20.91 -5.34 -8.73
CA ILE A 143 -21.11 -5.14 -7.29
C ILE A 143 -22.23 -4.10 -7.12
N SER A 144 -23.11 -4.36 -6.17
CA SER A 144 -24.27 -3.51 -5.84
C SER A 144 -24.48 -3.53 -4.33
N THR A 145 -25.63 -3.10 -3.82
CA THR A 145 -26.01 -3.26 -2.40
C THR A 145 -26.74 -4.57 -2.13
N GLU A 146 -27.04 -5.36 -3.16
CA GLU A 146 -27.70 -6.65 -3.01
C GLU A 146 -26.73 -7.67 -2.37
N PRO A 147 -27.17 -8.46 -1.37
CA PRO A 147 -26.28 -9.37 -0.62
C PRO A 147 -25.47 -10.32 -1.51
N ASN A 148 -26.10 -10.93 -2.53
CA ASN A 148 -25.42 -11.85 -3.46
C ASN A 148 -24.36 -11.13 -4.30
N ASP A 149 -24.71 -9.99 -4.90
CA ASP A 149 -23.78 -9.21 -5.72
C ASP A 149 -22.57 -8.74 -4.89
N LEU A 150 -22.81 -8.30 -3.64
CA LEU A 150 -21.75 -7.94 -2.69
C LEU A 150 -20.88 -9.14 -2.36
N PHE A 151 -21.48 -10.27 -2.01
CA PHE A 151 -20.77 -11.49 -1.63
C PHE A 151 -19.81 -11.93 -2.74
N PHE A 152 -20.29 -12.07 -3.98
CA PHE A 152 -19.41 -12.46 -5.09
C PHE A 152 -18.42 -11.36 -5.47
N GLY A 153 -18.85 -10.10 -5.45
CA GLY A 153 -18.00 -8.95 -5.80
C GLY A 153 -16.81 -8.77 -4.86
N LEU A 154 -17.02 -8.93 -3.56
CA LEU A 154 -15.98 -8.77 -2.53
C LEU A 154 -15.02 -9.96 -2.48
N ASN A 155 -15.53 -11.18 -2.61
CA ASN A 155 -14.71 -12.39 -2.47
C ASN A 155 -13.97 -12.79 -3.74
N TYR A 156 -14.59 -12.66 -4.92
CA TYR A 156 -13.97 -13.10 -6.19
C TYR A 156 -13.45 -11.94 -7.04
N GLY A 157 -13.79 -10.70 -6.69
CA GLY A 157 -13.48 -9.52 -7.50
C GLY A 157 -14.41 -9.34 -8.69
N ILE A 158 -14.30 -8.19 -9.36
CA ILE A 158 -15.25 -7.78 -10.42
C ILE A 158 -14.53 -7.64 -11.75
N MET A 159 -15.06 -8.29 -12.77
CA MET A 159 -14.60 -8.14 -14.15
C MET A 159 -15.76 -7.68 -15.03
N ASN A 160 -15.76 -6.41 -15.40
CA ASN A 160 -16.73 -5.90 -16.36
C ASN A 160 -16.32 -6.24 -17.80
N LYS A 161 -17.28 -6.17 -18.73
CA LYS A 161 -17.07 -6.52 -20.13
C LYS A 161 -15.99 -5.66 -20.82
N LYS A 162 -15.90 -4.37 -20.49
CA LYS A 162 -14.95 -3.44 -21.12
C LYS A 162 -13.52 -3.78 -20.73
N ASP A 163 -13.28 -4.01 -19.46
CA ASP A 163 -11.94 -4.36 -18.94
C ASP A 163 -11.54 -5.77 -19.34
N TYR A 164 -12.50 -6.70 -19.41
CA TYR A 164 -12.26 -8.03 -19.99
C TYR A 164 -11.76 -7.94 -21.43
N VAL A 165 -12.46 -7.18 -22.29
CA VAL A 165 -12.06 -7.00 -23.69
C VAL A 165 -10.68 -6.35 -23.80
N ARG A 166 -10.38 -5.34 -22.96
CA ARG A 166 -9.06 -4.69 -22.92
C ARG A 166 -7.97 -5.68 -22.54
N LEU A 167 -8.20 -6.46 -21.48
CA LEU A 167 -7.25 -7.47 -21.01
C LEU A 167 -6.97 -8.51 -22.10
N LYS A 168 -8.01 -9.06 -22.72
CA LYS A 168 -7.89 -10.08 -23.78
C LYS A 168 -7.23 -9.58 -25.07
N ARG A 169 -7.28 -8.28 -25.34
CA ARG A 169 -6.63 -7.65 -26.52
C ARG A 169 -5.24 -7.11 -26.23
N SER A 170 -4.79 -7.14 -24.98
CA SER A 170 -3.49 -6.64 -24.57
C SER A 170 -2.39 -7.68 -24.72
N GLN A 171 -1.14 -7.25 -24.52
CA GLN A 171 0.02 -8.16 -24.39
C GLN A 171 0.26 -8.59 -22.94
N SER A 172 -0.70 -8.36 -22.03
CA SER A 172 -0.57 -8.69 -20.62
C SER A 172 -0.31 -10.18 -20.39
N ILE A 173 0.46 -10.49 -19.35
CA ILE A 173 0.69 -11.87 -18.90
C ILE A 173 -0.61 -12.59 -18.48
N PHE A 174 -1.67 -11.84 -18.14
CA PHE A 174 -2.95 -12.40 -17.71
C PHE A 174 -3.94 -12.61 -18.86
N LYS A 175 -3.57 -12.27 -20.11
CA LYS A 175 -4.51 -12.28 -21.25
C LYS A 175 -5.09 -13.67 -21.52
N ASP A 176 -4.36 -14.74 -21.23
CA ASP A 176 -4.77 -16.11 -21.55
C ASP A 176 -5.55 -16.81 -20.42
N ILE A 177 -5.65 -16.20 -19.23
CA ILE A 177 -6.40 -16.76 -18.09
C ILE A 177 -7.91 -16.81 -18.40
N LEU A 178 -8.53 -17.97 -18.24
CA LEU A 178 -9.98 -18.11 -18.37
C LEU A 178 -10.69 -17.46 -17.16
N ILE A 179 -11.52 -16.45 -17.42
CA ILE A 179 -12.31 -15.77 -16.36
C ILE A 179 -13.76 -16.18 -16.53
N GLU A 180 -14.32 -16.88 -15.52
CA GLU A 180 -15.72 -17.29 -15.49
C GLU A 180 -16.53 -16.52 -14.46
N CYS A 181 -17.84 -16.38 -14.72
CA CYS A 181 -18.74 -15.73 -13.78
C CYS A 181 -19.03 -16.63 -12.57
N ALA A 182 -18.69 -16.15 -11.37
CA ALA A 182 -18.84 -16.89 -10.12
C ALA A 182 -20.30 -17.31 -9.87
N HIS A 183 -21.26 -16.39 -10.08
CA HIS A 183 -22.71 -16.59 -9.86
C HIS A 183 -23.33 -17.82 -10.56
N LYS A 184 -22.71 -18.36 -11.61
CA LYS A 184 -23.34 -19.38 -12.47
C LYS A 184 -22.70 -20.76 -12.39
N LYS A 185 -21.45 -20.85 -11.94
CA LYS A 185 -20.60 -22.03 -12.22
C LYS A 185 -19.64 -22.39 -11.09
N VAL A 186 -19.62 -21.63 -10.01
CA VAL A 186 -18.65 -21.84 -8.94
C VAL A 186 -19.18 -22.83 -7.92
N ASN A 187 -18.37 -23.82 -7.53
CA ASN A 187 -18.57 -24.52 -6.27
C ASN A 187 -17.99 -23.63 -5.17
N ILE A 188 -18.85 -22.88 -4.47
CA ILE A 188 -18.42 -21.87 -3.50
C ILE A 188 -17.62 -22.53 -2.37
N GLU A 189 -18.07 -23.69 -1.88
CA GLU A 189 -17.46 -24.43 -0.77
C GLU A 189 -15.97 -24.76 -1.02
N ASP A 190 -15.61 -25.04 -2.27
CA ASP A 190 -14.26 -25.44 -2.66
C ASP A 190 -13.36 -24.25 -3.01
N THR A 191 -13.94 -23.09 -3.30
CA THR A 191 -13.22 -21.97 -3.96
C THR A 191 -13.19 -20.69 -3.13
N ILE A 192 -14.09 -20.53 -2.16
CA ILE A 192 -14.22 -19.30 -1.38
C ILE A 192 -12.99 -19.01 -0.49
N PHE A 193 -12.22 -20.03 -0.13
CA PHE A 193 -10.96 -19.89 0.62
C PHE A 193 -9.71 -20.21 -0.23
N ASP A 194 -9.87 -20.42 -1.54
CA ASP A 194 -8.77 -20.68 -2.47
C ASP A 194 -8.47 -19.43 -3.31
N ASP A 195 -7.41 -18.73 -2.94
CA ASP A 195 -7.01 -17.49 -3.61
C ASP A 195 -6.55 -17.71 -5.06
N GLN A 196 -6.12 -18.92 -5.43
CA GLN A 196 -5.74 -19.22 -6.82
C GLN A 196 -6.95 -19.28 -7.76
N ARG A 197 -8.17 -19.37 -7.21
CA ARG A 197 -9.43 -19.44 -7.97
C ARG A 197 -10.13 -18.10 -8.10
N LYS A 198 -9.63 -17.04 -7.46
CA LYS A 198 -10.31 -15.73 -7.37
C LYS A 198 -9.62 -14.71 -8.26
N PHE A 199 -10.40 -13.98 -9.06
CA PHE A 199 -9.86 -12.97 -9.96
C PHE A 199 -9.18 -11.81 -9.22
N CYS A 200 -9.70 -11.38 -8.08
CA CYS A 200 -9.07 -10.30 -7.30
C CYS A 200 -7.67 -10.62 -6.76
N PHE A 201 -7.26 -11.90 -6.74
CA PHE A 201 -5.96 -12.36 -6.24
C PHE A 201 -5.02 -12.88 -7.34
N ILE A 202 -5.31 -12.59 -8.62
CA ILE A 202 -4.48 -13.06 -9.76
C ILE A 202 -3.01 -12.62 -9.69
N THR A 203 -2.71 -11.56 -8.94
CA THR A 203 -1.35 -11.05 -8.74
C THR A 203 -0.62 -11.72 -7.57
N ASN A 204 -1.28 -12.56 -6.76
CA ASN A 204 -0.67 -13.16 -5.56
C ASN A 204 0.45 -14.14 -5.89
N GLN A 205 0.36 -14.83 -7.03
CA GLN A 205 1.36 -15.81 -7.46
C GLN A 205 2.63 -15.17 -8.01
N ILE A 206 2.63 -13.85 -8.21
CA ILE A 206 3.76 -13.09 -8.78
C ILE A 206 4.31 -12.02 -7.83
N GLY A 207 3.52 -11.64 -6.82
CA GLY A 207 3.94 -10.75 -5.75
C GLY A 207 4.43 -11.56 -4.57
N SER A 208 5.66 -12.07 -4.62
CA SER A 208 6.29 -12.69 -3.46
C SER A 208 6.39 -11.65 -2.33
N GLY A 209 6.10 -12.10 -1.11
CA GLY A 209 6.17 -11.27 0.07
C GLY A 209 6.87 -11.93 1.24
N HIS A 210 7.44 -11.09 2.10
CA HIS A 210 8.07 -11.53 3.34
C HIS A 210 7.58 -10.62 4.46
N SER A 211 7.34 -11.22 5.63
CA SER A 211 7.20 -10.46 6.86
C SER A 211 8.60 -10.05 7.30
N THR A 212 8.85 -8.76 7.42
CA THR A 212 10.12 -8.27 7.96
C THR A 212 10.06 -8.35 9.48
N SER A 213 11.13 -8.88 10.10
CA SER A 213 11.25 -8.87 11.56
C SER A 213 11.12 -7.45 12.08
N GLY A 214 10.13 -7.22 12.91
CA GLY A 214 9.91 -5.94 13.54
C GLY A 214 11.07 -5.48 14.40
N SER A 215 11.23 -4.16 14.49
CA SER A 215 11.92 -3.58 15.64
C SER A 215 11.25 -4.08 16.93
N VAL A 216 12.02 -4.29 17.99
CA VAL A 216 11.46 -4.59 19.34
C VAL A 216 10.53 -3.49 19.86
N TYR A 217 10.53 -2.31 19.21
CA TYR A 217 9.65 -1.19 19.52
C TYR A 217 8.43 -1.09 18.59
N ALA A 218 8.30 -1.98 17.60
CA ALA A 218 7.13 -2.01 16.75
C ALA A 218 5.96 -2.55 17.55
N ILE A 219 4.83 -1.83 17.55
CA ILE A 219 3.60 -2.27 18.20
C ILE A 219 3.10 -3.52 17.45
N ASN A 220 2.54 -4.51 18.13
CA ASN A 220 1.83 -5.60 17.46
C ASN A 220 0.42 -5.64 18.05
N HIS A 221 -0.57 -5.24 17.25
CA HIS A 221 -1.97 -5.30 17.67
C HIS A 221 -2.58 -6.68 17.38
N ASN A 222 -1.89 -7.55 16.65
CA ASN A 222 -2.44 -8.87 16.35
C ASN A 222 -2.54 -9.74 17.61
N LEU A 223 -3.65 -10.44 17.76
CA LEU A 223 -3.74 -11.53 18.73
C LEU A 223 -2.72 -12.62 18.34
N PRO A 224 -2.03 -13.27 19.30
CA PRO A 224 -1.07 -14.32 18.97
C PRO A 224 -1.69 -15.40 18.06
N ASN A 225 -1.06 -15.63 16.91
CA ASN A 225 -1.45 -16.60 15.88
C ASN A 225 -2.82 -16.35 15.19
N LEU A 226 -3.42 -15.17 15.33
CA LEU A 226 -4.62 -14.80 14.57
C LEU A 226 -4.24 -14.65 13.09
N PHE A 227 -5.04 -15.29 12.22
CA PHE A 227 -4.87 -15.37 10.76
C PHE A 227 -3.77 -16.30 10.20
N GLU A 228 -3.14 -17.16 11.01
CA GLU A 228 -2.02 -18.00 10.51
C GLU A 228 -2.42 -19.35 9.86
N LYS A 229 -3.50 -20.01 10.28
CA LYS A 229 -3.78 -21.41 9.87
C LYS A 229 -5.22 -21.76 9.52
N ASP A 230 -6.20 -21.02 10.04
CA ASP A 230 -7.61 -21.36 9.89
C ASP A 230 -8.27 -20.64 8.69
N ASN A 231 -9.47 -21.09 8.31
CA ASN A 231 -10.34 -20.31 7.44
C ASN A 231 -11.07 -19.26 8.30
N PHE A 232 -11.14 -18.02 7.83
CA PHE A 232 -11.78 -16.92 8.55
C PHE A 232 -12.94 -16.37 7.73
N CYS A 233 -14.14 -16.42 8.29
CA CYS A 233 -15.34 -15.88 7.66
C CYS A 233 -15.81 -14.64 8.43
N PHE A 234 -15.71 -13.48 7.80
CA PHE A 234 -16.24 -12.22 8.29
C PHE A 234 -17.74 -12.19 7.99
N ILE A 235 -18.55 -11.97 9.00
CA ILE A 235 -20.00 -12.00 8.90
C ILE A 235 -20.57 -10.66 9.37
N SER A 236 -21.40 -10.08 8.52
CA SER A 236 -22.08 -8.81 8.79
C SER A 236 -23.35 -8.70 7.95
N LYS A 237 -24.16 -7.68 8.21
CA LYS A 237 -25.27 -7.34 7.31
C LYS A 237 -24.73 -6.75 6.01
N ALA A 238 -25.43 -6.96 4.91
CA ALA A 238 -25.06 -6.42 3.60
C ALA A 238 -25.10 -4.87 3.55
N ASN A 239 -25.87 -4.25 4.45
CA ASN A 239 -25.97 -2.79 4.57
C ASN A 239 -25.02 -2.16 5.60
N ASP A 240 -24.18 -2.96 6.27
CA ASP A 240 -23.16 -2.47 7.21
C ASP A 240 -21.85 -2.21 6.47
N LEU A 241 -21.73 -1.00 5.91
CA LEU A 241 -20.56 -0.62 5.13
C LEU A 241 -19.28 -0.62 5.98
N ASN A 242 -19.35 -0.18 7.23
CA ASN A 242 -18.19 -0.14 8.11
C ASN A 242 -17.58 -1.53 8.32
N ASN A 243 -18.41 -2.55 8.56
CA ASN A 243 -17.91 -3.93 8.68
C ASN A 243 -17.38 -4.48 7.34
N ILE A 244 -18.05 -4.18 6.22
CA ILE A 244 -17.53 -4.54 4.89
C ILE A 244 -16.14 -3.92 4.66
N LEU A 245 -15.95 -2.66 5.07
CA LEU A 245 -14.66 -1.96 4.99
C LEU A 245 -13.63 -2.54 5.96
N PHE A 246 -14.06 -2.98 7.14
CA PHE A 246 -13.21 -3.70 8.08
C PHE A 246 -12.63 -4.97 7.41
N PHE A 247 -13.48 -5.84 6.84
CA PHE A 247 -13.04 -6.99 6.05
C PHE A 247 -12.11 -6.57 4.89
N TRP A 248 -12.50 -5.52 4.16
CA TRP A 248 -11.75 -5.00 3.02
C TRP A 248 -10.31 -4.62 3.40
N ASN A 249 -10.13 -4.00 4.57
CA ASN A 249 -8.84 -3.53 5.06
C ASN A 249 -8.04 -4.65 5.74
N GLU A 250 -8.65 -5.50 6.56
CA GLU A 250 -7.97 -6.59 7.27
C GLU A 250 -7.29 -7.58 6.32
N ARG A 251 -7.96 -7.95 5.22
CA ARG A 251 -7.35 -8.82 4.21
C ARG A 251 -6.09 -8.21 3.56
N VAL A 252 -5.88 -6.88 3.65
CA VAL A 252 -4.66 -6.23 3.17
C VAL A 252 -3.49 -6.54 4.09
N ALA A 253 -3.71 -6.46 5.41
CA ALA A 253 -2.72 -6.82 6.42
C ALA A 253 -2.43 -8.33 6.42
N PHE A 254 -3.45 -9.14 6.13
CA PHE A 254 -3.42 -10.60 6.16
C PHE A 254 -3.65 -11.21 4.78
N ASN A 255 -2.92 -10.71 3.78
CA ASN A 255 -3.08 -11.05 2.37
C ASN A 255 -2.78 -12.51 1.98
N HIS A 256 -2.21 -13.30 2.88
CA HIS A 256 -1.94 -14.73 2.72
C HIS A 256 -2.91 -15.61 3.52
N SER A 257 -3.81 -14.98 4.28
CA SER A 257 -4.75 -15.67 5.14
C SER A 257 -6.02 -16.00 4.39
N LYS A 258 -6.56 -17.19 4.65
CA LYS A 258 -7.78 -17.69 4.01
C LYS A 258 -9.00 -16.97 4.58
N THR A 259 -9.32 -15.82 4.00
CA THR A 259 -10.41 -14.96 4.44
C THR A 259 -11.55 -14.92 3.42
N ALA A 260 -12.77 -14.81 3.92
CA ALA A 260 -13.97 -14.58 3.13
C ALA A 260 -14.93 -13.66 3.89
N TRP A 261 -15.80 -12.96 3.17
CA TRP A 261 -16.92 -12.22 3.76
C TRP A 261 -18.23 -12.87 3.36
N LEU A 262 -19.17 -13.04 4.30
CA LEU A 262 -20.46 -13.67 4.08
C LEU A 262 -21.56 -12.80 4.73
N PRO A 263 -22.54 -12.30 3.96
CA PRO A 263 -23.64 -11.54 4.54
C PRO A 263 -24.54 -12.44 5.41
N ILE A 264 -25.02 -11.90 6.53
CA ILE A 264 -25.94 -12.60 7.46
C ILE A 264 -27.18 -13.11 6.71
N GLU A 265 -27.63 -12.34 5.72
CA GLU A 265 -28.78 -12.64 4.86
C GLU A 265 -28.63 -13.92 4.04
N LEU A 266 -27.40 -14.42 3.85
CA LEU A 266 -27.11 -15.63 3.07
C LEU A 266 -26.69 -16.84 3.91
N LEU A 267 -26.66 -16.73 5.25
CA LEU A 267 -26.16 -17.81 6.12
C LEU A 267 -26.91 -19.14 5.94
N ASP A 268 -28.22 -19.10 5.67
CA ASP A 268 -29.03 -20.32 5.52
C ASP A 268 -28.85 -20.94 4.12
N ALA A 269 -28.61 -20.12 3.10
CA ALA A 269 -28.41 -20.58 1.73
C ALA A 269 -26.99 -21.14 1.51
N GLU A 270 -26.01 -20.62 2.23
CA GLU A 270 -24.58 -20.89 2.04
C GLU A 270 -23.96 -21.59 3.26
N ILE A 271 -24.76 -22.35 4.02
CA ILE A 271 -24.35 -22.98 5.28
C ILE A 271 -23.08 -23.83 5.15
N ASN A 272 -22.89 -24.47 3.99
CA ASN A 272 -21.77 -25.38 3.75
C ASN A 272 -20.40 -24.67 3.62
N ILE A 273 -20.39 -23.34 3.47
CA ILE A 273 -19.14 -22.55 3.51
C ILE A 273 -18.50 -22.64 4.90
N ILE A 274 -19.32 -22.66 5.96
CA ILE A 274 -18.88 -22.63 7.34
C ILE A 274 -18.65 -24.07 7.82
N LYS A 275 -17.41 -24.53 7.70
CA LYS A 275 -16.95 -25.82 8.25
C LYS A 275 -16.55 -25.65 9.71
N ASP A 276 -16.48 -26.74 10.49
CA ASP A 276 -16.13 -26.72 11.92
C ASP A 276 -14.79 -26.02 12.22
N ASN A 277 -13.83 -26.05 11.29
CA ASN A 277 -12.54 -25.39 11.41
C ASN A 277 -12.52 -23.92 10.95
N THR A 278 -13.70 -23.35 10.67
CA THR A 278 -13.83 -21.94 10.26
C THR A 278 -14.00 -21.07 11.50
N THR A 279 -13.14 -20.07 11.65
CA THR A 279 -13.32 -19.02 12.67
C THR A 279 -14.25 -17.94 12.12
N LEU A 280 -15.30 -17.62 12.86
CA LEU A 280 -16.28 -16.60 12.51
C LEU A 280 -15.92 -15.27 13.17
N ILE A 281 -15.99 -14.19 12.39
CA ILE A 281 -15.63 -12.85 12.81
C ILE A 281 -16.85 -11.94 12.64
N CYS A 282 -17.18 -11.18 13.69
CA CYS A 282 -18.21 -10.13 13.66
C CYS A 282 -17.78 -8.90 14.47
N THR A 283 -18.54 -7.80 14.41
CA THR A 283 -18.20 -6.52 15.08
C THR A 283 -19.09 -6.20 16.27
N ASN A 284 -20.15 -6.95 16.52
CA ASN A 284 -21.11 -6.67 17.58
C ASN A 284 -21.63 -7.94 18.26
N GLU A 285 -22.09 -7.79 19.50
CA GLU A 285 -22.57 -8.92 20.31
C GLU A 285 -23.87 -9.53 19.79
N THR A 286 -24.74 -8.75 19.15
CA THR A 286 -26.01 -9.23 18.59
C THR A 286 -25.79 -10.25 17.48
N ASP A 287 -24.88 -9.94 16.57
CA ASP A 287 -24.50 -10.86 15.49
C ASP A 287 -23.74 -12.06 16.07
N ALA A 288 -22.87 -11.85 17.08
CA ALA A 288 -22.18 -12.95 17.75
C ALA A 288 -23.15 -13.97 18.37
N GLN A 289 -24.17 -13.53 19.10
CA GLN A 289 -25.20 -14.41 19.70
C GLN A 289 -25.97 -15.20 18.62
N THR A 290 -26.27 -14.56 17.50
CA THR A 290 -26.91 -15.21 16.35
C THR A 290 -26.02 -16.33 15.79
N LEU A 291 -24.71 -16.06 15.68
CA LEU A 291 -23.73 -17.03 15.20
C LEU A 291 -23.49 -18.17 16.20
N GLU A 292 -23.41 -17.89 17.50
CA GLU A 292 -23.25 -18.91 18.56
C GLU A 292 -24.41 -19.90 18.53
N THR A 293 -25.63 -19.40 18.26
CA THR A 293 -26.83 -20.24 18.17
C THR A 293 -26.81 -21.12 16.92
N LYS A 294 -26.40 -20.58 15.77
CA LYS A 294 -26.39 -21.31 14.48
C LYS A 294 -25.17 -22.23 14.30
N TYR A 295 -24.01 -21.83 14.83
CA TYR A 295 -22.70 -22.42 14.59
C TYR A 295 -21.95 -22.66 15.91
N SER A 296 -22.55 -23.45 16.80
CA SER A 296 -22.07 -23.66 18.17
C SER A 296 -20.70 -24.33 18.29
N ASN A 297 -20.25 -25.02 17.23
CA ASN A 297 -18.93 -25.67 17.18
C ASN A 297 -17.82 -24.71 16.71
N ASN A 298 -18.17 -23.57 16.13
CA ASN A 298 -17.22 -22.64 15.54
C ASN A 298 -16.68 -21.66 16.58
N LYS A 299 -15.39 -21.32 16.47
CA LYS A 299 -14.82 -20.21 17.23
C LYS A 299 -15.38 -18.90 16.70
N ILE A 300 -15.95 -18.08 17.59
CA ILE A 300 -16.48 -16.75 17.27
C ILE A 300 -15.58 -15.69 17.90
N ILE A 301 -15.22 -14.68 17.12
CA ILE A 301 -14.40 -13.54 17.56
C ILE A 301 -15.16 -12.25 17.26
N ILE A 302 -15.37 -11.45 18.29
CA ILE A 302 -15.89 -10.09 18.17
C ILE A 302 -14.71 -9.15 18.07
N ILE A 303 -14.62 -8.40 16.97
CA ILE A 303 -13.53 -7.47 16.73
C ILE A 303 -14.00 -6.03 16.93
N LYS A 304 -13.17 -5.23 17.62
CA LYS A 304 -13.42 -3.84 17.96
C LYS A 304 -12.37 -2.87 17.41
N GLU A 305 -11.26 -3.39 16.89
CA GLU A 305 -10.10 -2.62 16.42
C GLU A 305 -9.49 -3.28 15.19
N TYR A 306 -8.69 -2.54 14.41
CA TYR A 306 -7.90 -3.12 13.33
C TYR A 306 -6.72 -3.90 13.89
N TYR A 307 -6.49 -5.09 13.35
CA TYR A 307 -5.35 -5.93 13.63
C TYR A 307 -4.31 -5.80 12.53
N PHE A 308 -3.05 -5.73 12.95
CA PHE A 308 -1.94 -5.59 12.01
C PHE A 308 -0.65 -6.11 12.62
N ASN A 309 0.11 -6.84 11.80
CA ASN A 309 1.44 -7.31 12.12
C ASN A 309 2.48 -6.22 11.80
N VAL A 310 3.77 -6.53 12.03
CA VAL A 310 4.84 -5.53 12.00
C VAL A 310 5.00 -4.87 10.63
N GLU A 311 5.23 -5.63 9.57
CA GLU A 311 5.29 -5.15 8.18
C GLU A 311 5.32 -6.34 7.22
N SER A 312 4.48 -6.33 6.18
CA SER A 312 4.60 -7.24 5.04
C SER A 312 5.07 -6.46 3.80
N GLU A 313 6.12 -6.96 3.15
CA GLU A 313 6.51 -6.46 1.83
C GLU A 313 5.97 -7.38 0.75
N ARG A 314 5.59 -6.80 -0.39
CA ARG A 314 5.19 -7.51 -1.61
C ARG A 314 6.05 -6.99 -2.76
N TRP A 315 6.11 -7.77 -3.85
CA TRP A 315 6.89 -7.46 -5.06
C TRP A 315 8.40 -7.56 -4.89
N SER A 316 8.89 -8.46 -4.02
CA SER A 316 10.33 -8.66 -3.86
C SER A 316 11.01 -9.18 -5.14
N ASP A 317 10.28 -9.86 -6.03
CA ASP A 317 10.78 -10.28 -7.34
C ASP A 317 11.14 -9.11 -8.27
N PHE A 318 10.58 -7.92 -8.01
CA PHE A 318 10.85 -6.66 -8.71
C PHE A 318 11.84 -5.79 -7.92
N GLU A 319 12.45 -6.33 -6.86
CA GLU A 319 13.56 -5.68 -6.17
C GLU A 319 14.87 -5.94 -6.89
N HIS A 320 15.69 -4.89 -6.94
CA HIS A 320 17.00 -4.97 -7.50
C HIS A 320 17.94 -3.91 -6.94
N ASP A 321 19.14 -4.39 -6.66
CA ASP A 321 20.24 -3.67 -6.06
C ASP A 321 20.99 -2.84 -7.11
N GLN A 322 21.14 -1.55 -6.85
CA GLN A 322 21.60 -0.58 -7.85
C GLN A 322 22.58 0.43 -7.28
N ASN A 323 23.55 0.81 -8.11
CA ASN A 323 24.40 1.95 -7.81
C ASN A 323 23.63 3.25 -8.03
N ILE A 324 23.71 4.16 -7.05
CA ILE A 324 23.14 5.50 -7.14
C ILE A 324 24.25 6.53 -7.30
N ILE A 325 24.01 7.51 -8.16
CA ILE A 325 25.00 8.55 -8.47
C ILE A 325 24.52 9.85 -7.84
N PHE A 326 25.34 10.43 -6.98
CA PHE A 326 25.10 11.78 -6.45
C PHE A 326 25.87 12.80 -7.28
N ASP A 327 25.17 13.75 -7.89
CA ASP A 327 25.77 14.85 -8.64
C ASP A 327 25.09 16.18 -8.26
N LYS A 328 25.87 17.10 -7.67
CA LYS A 328 25.45 18.49 -7.37
C LYS A 328 24.07 18.62 -6.70
N GLY A 329 23.77 17.77 -5.71
CA GLY A 329 22.50 17.79 -4.96
C GLY A 329 21.34 17.05 -5.64
N LYS A 330 21.59 16.43 -6.79
CA LYS A 330 20.71 15.45 -7.41
C LYS A 330 21.20 14.04 -7.13
N VAL A 331 20.26 13.11 -7.10
CA VAL A 331 20.54 11.69 -7.20
C VAL A 331 20.01 11.18 -8.51
N VAL A 332 20.79 10.33 -9.16
CA VAL A 332 20.38 9.55 -10.33
C VAL A 332 20.27 8.11 -9.88
N VAL A 333 19.11 7.53 -10.12
CA VAL A 333 18.79 6.13 -9.82
C VAL A 333 18.41 5.45 -11.12
N ARG A 334 18.86 4.21 -11.27
CA ARG A 334 18.49 3.33 -12.39
C ARG A 334 17.82 2.09 -11.82
N HIS A 335 16.87 1.54 -12.55
CA HIS A 335 16.21 0.30 -12.24
C HIS A 335 16.11 -0.54 -13.52
N PRO A 336 16.51 -1.82 -13.51
CA PRO A 336 16.58 -2.62 -14.73
C PRO A 336 15.20 -2.93 -15.32
N ASN A 337 15.11 -3.02 -16.65
CA ASN A 337 13.83 -3.15 -17.36
C ASN A 337 13.14 -4.49 -17.04
N GLU A 338 13.90 -5.58 -16.98
CA GLU A 338 13.43 -6.92 -16.66
C GLU A 338 12.88 -7.06 -15.23
N LYS A 339 13.07 -6.03 -14.39
CA LYS A 339 12.52 -5.90 -13.03
C LYS A 339 11.40 -4.86 -12.94
N THR A 340 10.82 -4.45 -14.07
CA THR A 340 9.63 -3.61 -14.13
C THR A 340 8.37 -4.43 -14.45
N PHE A 341 7.18 -3.85 -14.24
CA PHE A 341 5.92 -4.46 -14.65
C PHE A 341 5.67 -4.44 -16.17
N SER A 342 6.44 -3.68 -16.95
CA SER A 342 6.17 -3.50 -18.38
C SER A 342 7.45 -3.48 -19.20
N ASP A 343 7.70 -4.48 -20.04
CA ASP A 343 8.86 -4.46 -20.93
C ASP A 343 8.62 -3.59 -22.19
N THR A 344 7.37 -3.21 -22.44
CA THR A 344 6.94 -2.32 -23.53
C THR A 344 6.82 -0.86 -23.12
N GLY A 345 7.02 -0.50 -21.85
CA GLY A 345 7.08 0.89 -21.39
C GLY A 345 5.76 1.70 -21.42
N PHE A 346 4.66 1.13 -21.92
CA PHE A 346 3.39 1.85 -22.08
C PHE A 346 2.31 1.44 -21.07
N GLY A 347 1.34 2.35 -20.88
CA GLY A 347 -0.03 1.99 -20.49
C GLY A 347 -0.43 2.19 -19.02
N GLY A 348 0.49 2.44 -18.09
CA GLY A 348 0.16 2.61 -16.67
C GLY A 348 1.19 3.43 -15.89
N CYS A 349 0.83 3.81 -14.65
CA CYS A 349 1.75 4.42 -13.70
C CYS A 349 2.11 3.44 -12.59
N TYR A 350 3.31 3.56 -12.05
CA TYR A 350 3.86 2.72 -10.99
C TYR A 350 4.67 3.58 -10.02
N VAL A 351 5.15 2.96 -8.95
CA VAL A 351 6.05 3.58 -7.99
C VAL A 351 7.42 2.95 -8.10
N LEU A 352 8.44 3.78 -8.28
CA LEU A 352 9.83 3.44 -8.03
C LEU A 352 10.12 3.74 -6.55
N GLU A 353 10.20 2.68 -5.74
CA GLU A 353 10.63 2.75 -4.35
C GLU A 353 12.14 2.53 -4.26
N ILE A 354 12.81 3.38 -3.49
CA ILE A 354 14.27 3.41 -3.35
C ILE A 354 14.57 3.35 -1.84
N LYS A 355 15.15 2.24 -1.38
CA LYS A 355 15.38 1.93 0.03
C LYS A 355 16.82 1.52 0.30
N GLY A 356 17.16 1.39 1.58
CA GLY A 356 18.46 0.87 2.04
C GLY A 356 19.61 1.88 2.05
N ASN A 357 19.43 3.07 1.47
CA ASN A 357 20.42 4.14 1.56
C ASN A 357 20.06 5.13 2.68
N ASN A 358 21.02 5.40 3.56
CA ASN A 358 20.79 6.28 4.70
C ASN A 358 20.48 7.73 4.32
N THR A 359 20.83 8.15 3.10
CA THR A 359 20.49 9.48 2.58
C THR A 359 18.98 9.66 2.37
N PHE A 360 18.21 8.58 2.31
CA PHE A 360 16.76 8.60 2.13
C PHE A 360 15.96 8.46 3.43
N ASN A 361 16.64 8.24 4.56
CA ASN A 361 16.02 7.96 5.86
C ASN A 361 15.57 9.23 6.58
N TYR A 362 14.48 9.83 6.08
CA TYR A 362 13.79 10.96 6.69
C TYR A 362 12.38 10.57 7.17
N PRO A 363 11.86 11.23 8.23
CA PRO A 363 10.52 10.94 8.71
C PRO A 363 9.47 11.29 7.65
N LYS A 364 8.54 10.37 7.42
CA LYS A 364 7.39 10.59 6.54
C LYS A 364 6.60 11.82 6.97
N ASN A 365 6.30 12.71 6.01
CA ASN A 365 5.43 13.85 6.20
C ASN A 365 4.81 14.31 4.88
N TYR A 366 3.58 14.82 4.93
CA TYR A 366 2.81 15.21 3.74
C TYR A 366 3.42 16.40 3.02
N PHE A 367 4.09 17.31 3.73
CA PHE A 367 4.65 18.52 3.12
C PHE A 367 6.06 18.35 2.56
N PHE A 368 6.77 17.25 2.87
CA PHE A 368 8.15 17.08 2.40
C PHE A 368 8.26 16.82 0.90
N ASP A 369 7.19 16.39 0.25
CA ASP A 369 7.14 16.28 -1.21
C ASP A 369 7.50 17.62 -1.89
N GLU A 370 7.13 18.76 -1.30
CA GLU A 370 7.50 20.09 -1.81
C GLU A 370 9.02 20.30 -1.92
N LEU A 371 9.81 19.67 -1.05
CA LEU A 371 11.27 19.74 -1.09
C LEU A 371 11.90 18.83 -2.14
N LEU A 372 11.29 17.66 -2.35
CA LEU A 372 11.78 16.62 -3.25
C LEU A 372 11.37 16.86 -4.70
N ARG A 373 10.35 17.70 -4.90
CA ARG A 373 9.78 17.99 -6.21
C ARG A 373 10.81 18.63 -7.14
N ALA A 374 10.81 18.15 -8.39
CA ALA A 374 11.50 18.86 -9.46
C ALA A 374 10.79 20.20 -9.70
N LYS A 375 11.54 21.31 -9.73
CA LYS A 375 11.01 22.67 -9.93
C LYS A 375 10.14 22.84 -11.19
N ASN A 376 10.19 21.89 -12.12
CA ASN A 376 9.56 21.95 -13.43
C ASN A 376 8.27 21.14 -13.54
N ILE A 377 7.84 20.42 -12.48
CA ILE A 377 6.57 19.68 -12.51
C ILE A 377 5.43 20.62 -12.10
N ASP A 378 4.54 20.93 -13.04
CA ASP A 378 3.31 21.66 -12.76
C ASP A 378 2.29 20.75 -12.07
N LYS A 379 2.01 21.01 -10.79
CA LYS A 379 1.02 20.26 -9.98
C LYS A 379 -0.39 20.38 -10.54
N LYS A 380 -0.73 21.48 -11.19
CA LYS A 380 -2.06 21.67 -11.78
C LYS A 380 -2.24 20.75 -12.98
N MET A 381 -1.20 20.61 -13.80
CA MET A 381 -1.23 19.77 -14.99
C MET A 381 -1.08 18.28 -14.67
N PHE A 382 -0.25 17.95 -13.68
CA PHE A 382 0.05 16.59 -13.29
C PHE A 382 -0.14 16.38 -11.78
N PRO A 383 -1.40 16.42 -11.31
CA PRO A 383 -1.70 16.31 -9.89
C PRO A 383 -1.29 14.95 -9.31
N THR A 384 -1.09 13.92 -10.14
CA THR A 384 -0.75 12.56 -9.72
C THR A 384 0.74 12.33 -9.46
N TYR A 385 1.61 13.23 -9.93
CA TYR A 385 3.05 13.10 -9.73
C TYR A 385 3.46 13.42 -8.29
N PHE A 386 4.11 12.47 -7.64
CA PHE A 386 4.69 12.64 -6.30
C PHE A 386 6.12 12.10 -6.23
N THR A 387 6.89 12.65 -5.29
CA THR A 387 8.17 12.12 -4.79
C THR A 387 8.24 12.37 -3.30
N ARG A 388 8.00 11.33 -2.51
CA ARG A 388 7.86 11.45 -1.05
C ARG A 388 8.89 10.61 -0.31
N PHE A 389 9.12 10.96 0.95
CA PHE A 389 9.70 10.02 1.90
C PHE A 389 8.66 8.97 2.30
N SER A 390 9.07 7.71 2.24
CA SER A 390 8.34 6.54 2.72
C SER A 390 8.92 6.06 4.04
N ASN A 391 8.29 5.11 4.70
CA ASN A 391 8.85 4.52 5.92
C ASN A 391 10.18 3.80 5.63
N LYS A 392 10.44 3.45 4.36
CA LYS A 392 11.57 2.63 3.91
C LYS A 392 12.63 3.40 3.12
N GLY A 393 12.35 4.65 2.75
CA GLY A 393 13.24 5.48 1.93
C GLY A 393 12.47 6.51 1.12
N ILE A 394 12.55 6.43 -0.22
CA ILE A 394 11.84 7.34 -1.14
C ILE A 394 10.88 6.53 -2.02
N SER A 395 9.70 7.08 -2.25
CA SER A 395 8.72 6.58 -3.22
C SER A 395 8.47 7.65 -4.27
N ARG A 396 8.60 7.27 -5.54
CA ARG A 396 8.43 8.20 -6.66
C ARG A 396 7.48 7.66 -7.70
N TYR A 397 6.54 8.50 -8.12
CA TYR A 397 5.66 8.18 -9.24
C TYR A 397 6.46 8.12 -10.54
N VAL A 398 6.24 7.05 -11.30
CA VAL A 398 6.77 6.86 -12.64
C VAL A 398 5.62 6.52 -13.56
N GLN A 399 5.54 7.20 -14.70
CA GLN A 399 4.61 6.89 -15.77
C GLN A 399 5.39 6.88 -17.08
N HIS A 400 5.08 5.91 -17.95
CA HIS A 400 5.64 5.77 -19.30
C HIS A 400 7.17 5.87 -19.37
N PHE A 401 7.87 4.74 -19.41
CA PHE A 401 9.28 4.73 -19.80
C PHE A 401 9.41 4.30 -21.26
N SER A 402 10.48 4.73 -21.92
CA SER A 402 10.62 4.54 -23.37
C SER A 402 10.69 3.05 -23.72
N PRO A 403 9.86 2.53 -24.65
CA PRO A 403 9.99 1.17 -25.16
C PRO A 403 11.31 0.94 -25.91
N PHE A 404 11.95 2.02 -26.34
CA PHE A 404 13.17 2.00 -27.14
C PHE A 404 14.43 2.16 -26.28
N ASP A 405 14.28 2.49 -24.99
CA ASP A 405 15.41 2.48 -24.06
C ASP A 405 15.66 1.04 -23.60
N THR A 406 16.83 0.51 -23.95
CA THR A 406 17.32 -0.76 -23.39
C THR A 406 17.71 -0.61 -21.92
N SER A 407 17.94 0.63 -21.47
CA SER A 407 18.06 0.96 -20.04
C SER A 407 16.66 1.00 -19.44
N GLY A 408 16.44 0.32 -18.32
CA GLY A 408 15.16 0.42 -17.60
C GLY A 408 14.90 1.82 -17.02
N ILE A 409 14.08 1.92 -15.98
CA ILE A 409 13.69 3.23 -15.42
C ILE A 409 14.94 3.98 -14.94
N THR A 410 15.27 5.10 -15.59
CA THR A 410 16.30 6.03 -15.16
C THR A 410 15.65 7.31 -14.71
N ASP A 411 15.88 7.69 -13.46
CA ASP A 411 15.28 8.88 -12.88
C ASP A 411 16.32 9.71 -12.15
N ALA A 412 16.12 11.02 -12.16
CA ALA A 412 16.96 11.99 -11.48
C ALA A 412 16.11 12.96 -10.68
N PHE A 413 16.36 13.06 -9.38
CA PHE A 413 15.59 13.92 -8.49
C PHE A 413 16.47 14.62 -7.46
N ASN A 414 15.96 15.70 -6.90
CA ASN A 414 16.66 16.45 -5.87
C ASN A 414 16.55 15.71 -4.55
N ILE A 415 17.64 15.65 -3.79
CA ILE A 415 17.57 15.26 -2.38
C ILE A 415 17.94 16.48 -1.55
N PRO A 416 17.04 16.97 -0.67
CA PRO A 416 17.39 18.04 0.24
C PRO A 416 18.48 17.58 1.21
N ASP A 417 19.44 18.46 1.50
CA ASP A 417 20.36 18.21 2.60
C ASP A 417 19.63 18.28 3.95
N PHE A 418 20.27 17.72 4.97
CA PHE A 418 19.73 17.62 6.31
C PHE A 418 19.28 18.99 6.88
N SER A 419 20.09 20.04 6.67
CA SER A 419 19.79 21.39 7.18
C SER A 419 18.55 21.97 6.50
N SER A 420 18.43 21.78 5.19
CA SER A 420 17.29 22.22 4.39
C SER A 420 16.01 21.51 4.82
N THR A 421 16.06 20.19 5.03
CA THR A 421 14.92 19.42 5.53
C THR A 421 14.47 19.87 6.92
N LEU A 422 15.41 20.08 7.85
CA LEU A 422 15.09 20.59 9.19
C LEU A 422 14.47 21.99 9.15
N ARG A 423 15.11 22.94 8.45
CA ARG A 423 14.61 24.32 8.33
C ARG A 423 13.20 24.34 7.76
N PHE A 424 12.96 23.53 6.72
CA PHE A 424 11.65 23.42 6.10
C PHE A 424 10.62 22.84 7.06
N HIS A 425 10.94 21.75 7.77
CA HIS A 425 10.07 21.17 8.78
C HIS A 425 9.65 22.20 9.83
N PHE A 426 10.61 22.89 10.46
CA PHE A 426 10.32 23.90 11.47
C PHE A 426 9.52 25.08 10.89
N SER A 427 9.80 25.50 9.66
CA SER A 427 9.03 26.56 9.01
C SER A 427 7.55 26.18 8.83
N LYS A 428 7.25 24.92 8.52
CA LYS A 428 5.87 24.43 8.36
C LYS A 428 5.10 24.36 9.67
N ILE A 429 5.80 24.23 10.80
CA ILE A 429 5.20 24.31 12.14
C ILE A 429 5.35 25.69 12.80
N GLY A 430 5.72 26.73 12.04
CA GLY A 430 5.74 28.12 12.49
C GLY A 430 7.00 28.57 13.23
N TYR A 431 8.09 27.80 13.16
CA TYR A 431 9.37 28.10 13.81
C TYR A 431 10.47 28.42 12.81
N THR A 432 11.41 29.29 13.19
CA THR A 432 12.62 29.57 12.41
C THR A 432 13.83 28.99 13.12
N LEU A 433 14.59 28.14 12.43
CA LEU A 433 15.79 27.53 12.97
C LEU A 433 16.98 28.49 12.80
N LYS A 434 17.53 28.99 13.91
CA LYS A 434 18.78 29.75 13.92
C LYS A 434 19.95 28.79 14.11
N GLU A 435 20.93 28.86 13.23
CA GLU A 435 22.13 28.04 13.37
C GLU A 435 22.94 28.51 14.59
N THR A 436 23.27 27.55 15.44
CA THR A 436 24.20 27.71 16.56
C THR A 436 25.31 26.67 16.42
N PRO A 437 26.45 26.82 17.11
CA PRO A 437 27.47 25.78 17.16
C PRO A 437 26.92 24.40 17.56
N LYS A 438 25.88 24.34 18.40
CA LYS A 438 25.21 23.10 18.81
C LYS A 438 24.39 22.45 17.70
N THR A 439 23.80 23.27 16.81
CA THR A 439 23.04 22.79 15.63
C THR A 439 23.96 22.07 14.64
N PHE A 440 25.20 22.56 14.47
CA PHE A 440 26.21 21.89 13.65
C PHE A 440 26.60 20.52 14.24
N ILE A 441 26.83 20.45 15.55
CA ILE A 441 27.14 19.20 16.26
C ILE A 441 26.00 18.19 16.09
N LEU A 442 24.74 18.62 16.24
CA LEU A 442 23.57 17.76 16.05
C LEU A 442 23.55 17.15 14.64
N GLY A 443 23.83 17.94 13.60
CA GLY A 443 23.92 17.44 12.22
C GLY A 443 25.03 16.38 12.04
N GLN A 444 26.18 16.56 12.69
CA GLN A 444 27.27 15.57 12.67
C GLN A 444 26.88 14.28 13.38
N VAL A 445 26.23 14.39 14.55
CA VAL A 445 25.75 13.24 15.33
C VAL A 445 24.70 12.44 14.56
N ILE A 446 23.77 13.10 13.86
CA ILE A 446 22.75 12.43 13.06
C ILE A 446 23.37 11.71 11.85
N ASN A 447 24.37 12.31 11.22
CA ASN A 447 25.13 11.63 10.16
C ASN A 447 25.89 10.41 10.70
N LEU A 448 26.50 10.51 11.90
CA LEU A 448 27.14 9.37 12.58
C LEU A 448 26.15 8.24 12.87
N LEU A 449 24.92 8.58 13.22
CA LEU A 449 23.83 7.63 13.44
C LEU A 449 23.16 7.15 12.15
N LYS A 450 23.72 7.46 10.98
CA LYS A 450 23.19 7.04 9.67
C LYS A 450 21.77 7.56 9.39
N GLY A 451 21.46 8.78 9.81
CA GLY A 451 20.20 9.49 9.49
C GLY A 451 19.22 9.61 10.66
N LEU A 452 18.03 10.16 10.38
CA LEU A 452 17.06 10.57 11.40
C LEU A 452 16.33 9.41 12.08
N ASN A 453 16.16 8.29 11.37
CA ASN A 453 15.41 7.14 11.89
C ASN A 453 16.06 6.53 13.15
N ASN A 454 17.38 6.70 13.30
CA ASN A 454 18.15 6.22 14.44
C ASN A 454 18.33 7.28 15.54
N CYS A 455 17.78 8.48 15.40
CA CYS A 455 17.93 9.54 16.40
C CYS A 455 17.34 9.17 17.76
N LYS A 456 16.38 8.25 17.81
CA LYS A 456 15.86 7.71 19.07
C LYS A 456 16.96 7.06 19.93
N LEU A 457 18.07 6.61 19.33
CA LEU A 457 19.23 6.11 20.06
C LEU A 457 19.91 7.19 20.91
N LEU A 458 19.76 8.48 20.58
CA LEU A 458 20.23 9.59 21.44
C LEU A 458 19.39 9.73 22.72
N CYS A 459 18.16 9.22 22.71
CA CYS A 459 17.31 9.17 23.88
C CYS A 459 17.66 7.98 24.79
N ASP A 460 18.46 7.02 24.31
CA ASP A 460 18.99 5.94 25.14
C ASP A 460 20.12 6.48 26.04
N ARG A 461 19.90 6.39 27.35
CA ARG A 461 20.82 6.95 28.35
C ARG A 461 22.22 6.33 28.28
N LYS A 462 22.37 5.06 27.92
CA LYS A 462 23.68 4.39 27.80
C LYS A 462 24.43 4.89 26.57
N ILE A 463 23.74 5.01 25.43
CA ILE A 463 24.33 5.51 24.18
C ILE A 463 24.68 6.99 24.32
N TYR A 464 23.79 7.80 24.90
CA TYR A 464 24.05 9.21 25.18
C TYR A 464 25.28 9.40 26.08
N ASN A 465 25.40 8.59 27.13
CA ASN A 465 26.56 8.65 28.03
C ASN A 465 27.86 8.17 27.35
N PHE A 466 27.78 7.26 26.37
CA PHE A 466 28.93 6.81 25.59
C PHE A 466 29.39 7.89 24.60
N ILE A 467 28.48 8.60 23.95
CA ILE A 467 28.79 9.69 23.00
C ILE A 467 29.35 10.93 23.71
N ASN A 468 28.98 11.18 24.98
CA ASN A 468 29.43 12.32 25.77
C ASN A 468 30.68 12.05 26.64
N LYS A 469 31.27 10.85 26.54
CA LYS A 469 32.61 10.58 27.05
C LYS A 469 33.62 10.75 25.92
#